data_AF-A0A4R8PRP8-F1
#
_entry.id   AF-A0A4R8PRP8-F1
#
_cell.length_a   1.000
_cell.length_b   1.000
_cell.length_c   1.000
_cell.angle_alpha   90.00
_cell.angle_beta   90.00
_cell.angle_gamma   90.00
#
_symmetry.space_group_name_H-M   'P 1'
#
loop_
_entity.id
_entity.type
_entity.pdbx_description
1 polymer ?
#
loop_
_entity_poly.entity_id
_entity_poly.type
_entity_poly.pdbx_seq_one_letter_code
_entity_poly.pdbx_strand_id
1 'polypeptide(L)'
;MAQAASVNGGRSEIISRIHQALEAIHSSLSSNNARRDAQLFLENIKTIDEAPFHGFTLASNKSQSPVVRHYALSLLEHAIKQNWVEYTDQQSSMLREWTLELCRSLAKDDPLYIRSKTAQLWVEVAKRCWGSEWMDMDEMLLRIWQLPDSAVHKELVLFVLETLSDEVFNGDDAVVAMREGVLSRGCVEIFTPAHILKEAFPNRSAGPEVRFGVEGWLGRVADFLGQCLNGDVQNDVQVRSCAVKSLTVLHSLMPWAIPKAVAVANCVPVMCRALATPDASIQKASLEALHALYSRPNFNEQEFKDLVAPMYNATSVDLLKRLLAWSAVDVEDVDEDKYQFGKKFSEASA
;
A
#
# COMPACT_ATOMS: atom_id res chain seq x y z
N MET A 1 -8.07 -18.21 40.80
CA MET A 1 -9.25 -17.36 40.49
C MET A 1 -9.06 -15.90 40.91
N ALA A 2 -8.56 -15.57 42.11
CA ALA A 2 -8.35 -14.18 42.53
C ALA A 2 -7.34 -13.37 41.69
N GLN A 3 -6.25 -14.00 41.22
CA GLN A 3 -5.19 -13.33 40.45
C GLN A 3 -5.66 -12.93 39.03
N ALA A 4 -6.46 -13.77 38.37
CA ALA A 4 -7.08 -13.47 37.08
C ALA A 4 -8.14 -12.35 37.19
N ALA A 5 -8.88 -12.29 38.30
CA ALA A 5 -9.84 -11.22 38.57
C ALA A 5 -9.14 -9.86 38.80
N SER A 6 -8.01 -9.84 39.51
CA SER A 6 -7.21 -8.63 39.74
C SER A 6 -6.57 -8.09 38.45
N VAL A 7 -6.04 -8.97 37.60
CA VAL A 7 -5.46 -8.59 36.31
C VAL A 7 -6.53 -8.06 35.35
N ASN A 8 -7.73 -8.67 35.33
CA ASN A 8 -8.85 -8.17 34.54
C ASN A 8 -9.39 -6.82 35.04
N GLY A 9 -9.38 -6.58 36.36
CA GLY A 9 -9.74 -5.29 36.95
C GLY A 9 -8.80 -4.16 36.49
N GLY A 10 -7.48 -4.38 36.59
CA GLY A 10 -6.49 -3.39 36.14
C GLY A 10 -6.55 -3.08 34.64
N ARG A 11 -6.83 -4.09 33.81
CA ARG A 11 -7.01 -3.90 32.34
C ARG A 11 -8.22 -3.03 32.00
N SER A 12 -9.34 -3.24 32.68
CA SER A 12 -10.55 -2.42 32.48
C SER A 12 -10.31 -0.96 32.88
N GLU A 13 -9.52 -0.74 33.92
CA GLU A 13 -9.18 0.61 34.38
C GLU A 13 -8.27 1.34 33.39
N ILE A 14 -7.24 0.68 32.86
CA ILE A 14 -6.36 1.25 31.81
C ILE A 14 -7.18 1.63 30.58
N ILE A 15 -8.06 0.75 30.11
CA ILE A 15 -8.91 1.01 28.96
C ILE A 15 -9.80 2.24 29.22
N SER A 16 -10.43 2.34 30.39
CA SER A 16 -11.24 3.52 30.76
C SER A 16 -10.42 4.82 30.72
N ARG A 17 -9.19 4.79 31.25
CA ARG A 17 -8.28 5.95 31.24
C ARG A 17 -7.83 6.34 29.83
N ILE A 18 -7.64 5.38 28.93
CA ILE A 18 -7.34 5.65 27.51
C ILE A 18 -8.49 6.46 26.87
N HIS A 19 -9.75 6.07 27.11
CA HIS A 19 -10.90 6.81 26.58
C HIS A 19 -10.94 8.25 27.10
N GLN A 20 -10.78 8.44 28.41
CA GLN A 20 -10.76 9.76 29.04
C GLN A 20 -9.64 10.65 28.49
N ALA A 21 -8.44 10.09 28.31
CA ALA A 21 -7.30 10.83 27.76
C ALA A 21 -7.54 11.26 26.31
N LEU A 22 -8.09 10.36 25.47
CA LEU A 22 -8.43 10.70 24.08
C LEU A 22 -9.55 11.75 24.01
N GLU A 23 -10.58 11.65 24.85
CA GLU A 23 -11.63 12.67 24.95
C GLU A 23 -11.05 14.02 25.36
N ALA A 24 -10.14 14.04 26.33
CA ALA A 24 -9.47 15.27 26.76
C ALA A 24 -8.63 15.91 25.64
N ILE A 25 -7.92 15.11 24.83
CA ILE A 25 -7.12 15.62 23.71
C ILE A 25 -8.01 16.26 22.62
N HIS A 26 -9.10 15.59 22.27
CA HIS A 26 -9.95 16.00 21.14
C HIS A 26 -11.05 17.00 21.51
N SER A 27 -11.39 17.15 22.80
CA SER A 27 -12.36 18.16 23.25
C SER A 27 -11.79 19.57 23.10
N SER A 28 -12.57 20.48 22.49
CA SER A 28 -12.21 21.90 22.39
C SER A 28 -12.23 22.62 23.75
N LEU A 29 -12.91 22.05 24.75
CA LEU A 29 -13.10 22.62 26.08
C LEU A 29 -11.97 22.28 27.05
N SER A 30 -11.10 21.32 26.71
CA SER A 30 -9.99 20.93 27.57
C SER A 30 -8.95 22.05 27.71
N SER A 31 -8.32 22.14 28.89
CA SER A 31 -7.19 23.05 29.11
C SER A 31 -5.92 22.49 28.45
N ASN A 32 -4.95 23.36 28.17
CA ASN A 32 -3.67 22.94 27.60
C ASN A 32 -2.91 21.96 28.52
N ASN A 33 -2.97 22.18 29.84
CA ASN A 33 -2.35 21.27 30.80
C ASN A 33 -3.02 19.89 30.77
N ALA A 34 -4.36 19.84 30.76
CA ALA A 34 -5.08 18.58 30.68
C ALA A 34 -4.78 17.81 29.38
N ARG A 35 -4.68 18.51 28.23
CA ARG A 35 -4.27 17.89 26.96
C ARG A 35 -2.84 17.35 27.04
N ARG A 36 -1.91 18.09 27.64
CA ARG A 36 -0.51 17.66 27.82
C ARG A 36 -0.42 16.42 28.69
N ASP A 37 -1.11 16.40 29.83
CA ASP A 37 -1.11 15.27 30.76
C ASP A 37 -1.72 14.02 30.11
N ALA A 38 -2.82 14.19 29.36
CA ALA A 38 -3.42 13.13 28.58
C ALA A 38 -2.46 12.58 27.51
N GLN A 39 -1.77 13.46 26.77
CA GLN A 39 -0.78 13.04 25.77
C GLN A 39 0.38 12.25 26.41
N LEU A 40 0.94 12.75 27.51
CA LEU A 40 2.02 12.07 28.23
C LEU A 40 1.57 10.69 28.72
N PHE A 41 0.35 10.60 29.24
CA PHE A 41 -0.23 9.32 29.62
C PHE A 41 -0.31 8.35 28.44
N LEU A 42 -0.86 8.78 27.30
CA LEU A 42 -0.98 7.93 26.12
C LEU A 42 0.36 7.51 25.51
N GLU A 43 1.39 8.35 25.60
CA GLU A 43 2.76 7.97 25.20
C GLU A 43 3.35 6.91 26.14
N ASN A 44 3.16 7.07 27.46
CA ASN A 44 3.63 6.08 28.44
C ASN A 44 2.92 4.72 28.29
N ILE A 45 1.66 4.70 27.85
CA ILE A 45 0.96 3.44 27.58
C ILE A 45 1.62 2.66 26.42
N LYS A 46 2.31 3.32 25.48
CA LYS A 46 3.00 2.58 24.39
C LYS A 46 4.15 1.71 24.90
N THR A 47 4.73 2.05 26.05
CA THR A 47 5.93 1.41 26.58
C THR A 47 5.65 0.29 27.56
N ILE A 48 4.38 -0.02 27.86
CA ILE A 48 4.02 -1.14 28.76
C ILE A 48 3.94 -2.45 27.97
N ASP A 49 4.24 -3.57 28.62
CA ASP A 49 4.27 -4.89 27.97
C ASP A 49 2.90 -5.30 27.39
N GLU A 50 1.80 -4.91 28.05
CA GLU A 50 0.43 -5.19 27.61
C GLU A 50 -0.09 -4.25 26.51
N ALA A 51 0.67 -3.23 26.10
CA ALA A 51 0.26 -2.26 25.08
C ALA A 51 -0.26 -2.92 23.78
N PRO A 52 0.39 -3.97 23.23
CA PRO A 52 -0.07 -4.56 21.98
C PRO A 52 -1.40 -5.29 22.16
N PHE A 53 -1.64 -5.93 23.31
CA PHE A 53 -2.91 -6.58 23.63
C PHE A 53 -4.05 -5.56 23.73
N HIS A 54 -3.80 -4.43 24.40
CA HIS A 54 -4.77 -3.32 24.45
C HIS A 54 -5.02 -2.73 23.06
N GLY A 55 -3.97 -2.57 22.26
CA GLY A 55 -4.05 -2.11 20.87
C GLY A 55 -4.94 -3.00 20.02
N PHE A 56 -4.74 -4.31 20.05
CA PHE A 56 -5.61 -5.24 19.31
C PHE A 56 -7.06 -5.21 19.80
N THR A 57 -7.28 -5.31 21.12
CA THR A 57 -8.62 -5.35 21.73
C THR A 57 -9.46 -4.11 21.38
N LEU A 58 -8.84 -2.93 21.42
CA LEU A 58 -9.53 -1.68 21.10
C LEU A 58 -9.70 -1.48 19.58
N ALA A 59 -8.72 -1.87 18.77
CA ALA A 59 -8.78 -1.69 17.31
C ALA A 59 -9.81 -2.61 16.65
N SER A 60 -9.95 -3.86 17.13
CA SER A 60 -10.87 -4.86 16.58
C SER A 60 -12.33 -4.61 16.97
N ASN A 61 -12.56 -3.92 18.10
CA ASN A 61 -13.91 -3.61 18.55
C ASN A 61 -14.54 -2.48 17.72
N LYS A 62 -15.45 -2.84 16.80
CA LYS A 62 -16.18 -1.89 15.94
C LYS A 62 -17.13 -0.94 16.68
N SER A 63 -17.48 -1.22 17.95
CA SER A 63 -18.25 -0.27 18.77
C SER A 63 -17.42 0.93 19.24
N GLN A 64 -16.09 0.85 19.10
CA GLN A 64 -15.19 1.93 19.48
C GLN A 64 -15.21 3.06 18.47
N SER A 65 -15.00 4.29 18.95
CA SER A 65 -14.88 5.43 18.06
C SER A 65 -13.65 5.28 17.15
N PRO A 66 -13.68 5.83 15.92
CA PRO A 66 -12.52 5.80 15.03
C PRO A 66 -11.24 6.39 15.65
N VAL A 67 -11.36 7.40 16.50
CA VAL A 67 -10.23 7.99 17.22
C VAL A 67 -9.57 6.98 18.16
N VAL A 68 -10.38 6.24 18.94
CA VAL A 68 -9.88 5.18 19.85
C VAL A 68 -9.22 4.07 19.04
N ARG A 69 -9.86 3.62 17.96
CA ARG A 69 -9.30 2.59 17.08
C ARG A 69 -7.98 3.02 16.44
N HIS A 70 -7.85 4.28 16.02
CA HIS A 70 -6.61 4.81 15.44
C HIS A 70 -5.47 4.86 16.46
N TYR A 71 -5.74 5.30 17.69
CA TYR A 71 -4.76 5.26 18.76
C TYR A 71 -4.35 3.81 19.09
N ALA A 72 -5.31 2.90 19.15
CA ALA A 72 -5.07 1.49 19.38
C ALA A 72 -4.18 0.83 18.31
N LEU A 73 -4.37 1.18 17.04
CA LEU A 73 -3.45 0.79 15.96
C LEU A 73 -2.05 1.37 16.16
N SER A 74 -1.92 2.54 16.78
CA SER A 74 -0.61 3.15 17.10
C SER A 74 0.13 2.41 18.22
N LEU A 75 -0.59 1.75 19.14
CA LEU A 75 0.01 0.85 20.14
C LEU A 75 0.65 -0.37 19.46
N LEU A 76 -0.09 -0.99 18.54
CA LEU A 76 0.43 -2.11 17.73
C LEU A 76 1.60 -1.66 16.86
N GLU A 77 1.50 -0.51 16.21
CA GLU A 77 2.58 0.05 15.40
C GLU A 77 3.85 0.26 16.22
N HIS A 78 3.73 0.84 17.42
CA HIS A 78 4.88 1.05 18.30
C HIS A 78 5.51 -0.28 18.72
N ALA A 79 4.69 -1.24 19.14
CA ALA A 79 5.14 -2.58 19.50
C ALA A 79 5.91 -3.26 18.36
N ILE A 80 5.36 -3.24 17.15
CA ILE A 80 6.02 -3.79 15.96
C ILE A 80 7.29 -3.00 15.66
N LYS A 81 7.25 -1.66 15.71
CA LYS A 81 8.39 -0.85 15.29
C LYS A 81 9.59 -0.91 16.23
N GLN A 82 9.33 -0.84 17.53
CA GLN A 82 10.35 -0.62 18.55
C GLN A 82 10.78 -1.92 19.25
N ASN A 83 9.84 -2.84 19.48
CA ASN A 83 10.07 -3.96 20.42
C ASN A 83 10.23 -5.31 19.71
N TRP A 84 10.17 -5.36 18.37
CA TRP A 84 10.12 -6.62 17.62
C TRP A 84 11.26 -7.59 17.94
N VAL A 85 12.48 -7.07 18.10
CA VAL A 85 13.68 -7.88 18.36
C VAL A 85 13.63 -8.54 19.75
N GLU A 86 12.87 -7.98 20.68
CA GLU A 86 12.73 -8.49 22.05
C GLU A 86 11.64 -9.57 22.16
N TYR A 87 10.79 -9.70 21.14
CA TYR A 87 9.70 -10.67 21.14
C TYR A 87 10.18 -12.09 20.84
N THR A 88 9.62 -13.04 21.58
CA THR A 88 9.70 -14.46 21.25
C THR A 88 8.93 -14.76 19.95
N ASP A 89 9.25 -15.89 19.31
CA ASP A 89 8.53 -16.37 18.10
C ASP A 89 7.01 -16.45 18.30
N GLN A 90 6.57 -16.78 19.51
CA GLN A 90 5.14 -16.83 19.85
C GLN A 90 4.53 -15.41 19.89
N GLN A 91 5.22 -14.45 20.49
CA GLN A 91 4.73 -13.07 20.60
C GLN A 91 4.70 -12.38 19.23
N SER A 92 5.75 -12.55 18.42
CA SER A 92 5.80 -12.00 17.06
C SER A 92 4.76 -12.64 16.14
N SER A 93 4.55 -13.96 16.26
CA SER A 93 3.47 -14.68 15.54
C SER A 93 2.08 -14.17 15.93
N MET A 94 1.84 -13.93 17.22
CA MET A 94 0.57 -13.38 17.70
C MET A 94 0.30 -11.97 17.17
N LEU A 95 1.32 -11.09 17.14
CA LEU A 95 1.20 -9.75 16.54
C LEU A 95 0.88 -9.80 15.05
N ARG A 96 1.52 -10.73 14.33
CA ARG A 96 1.20 -11.00 12.93
C ARG A 96 -0.26 -11.43 12.79
N GLU A 97 -0.72 -12.42 13.55
CA GLU A 97 -2.10 -12.90 13.50
C GLU A 97 -3.14 -11.79 13.77
N TRP A 98 -2.90 -10.97 14.81
CA TRP A 98 -3.73 -9.81 15.11
C TRP A 98 -3.78 -8.79 13.97
N THR A 99 -2.63 -8.49 13.37
CA THR A 99 -2.56 -7.58 12.22
C THR A 99 -3.36 -8.11 11.04
N LEU A 100 -3.24 -9.41 10.75
CA LEU A 100 -3.96 -10.09 9.68
C LEU A 100 -5.48 -10.11 9.94
N GLU A 101 -5.89 -10.32 11.20
CA GLU A 101 -7.30 -10.27 11.59
C GLU A 101 -7.88 -8.87 11.42
N LEU A 102 -7.17 -7.83 11.88
CA LEU A 102 -7.58 -6.44 11.69
C LEU A 102 -7.78 -6.11 10.22
N CYS A 103 -6.85 -6.54 9.36
CA CYS A 103 -6.93 -6.37 7.90
C CYS A 103 -8.15 -7.06 7.28
N ARG A 104 -8.44 -8.31 7.66
CA ARG A 104 -9.64 -9.05 7.21
C ARG A 104 -10.96 -8.45 7.73
N SER A 105 -10.91 -7.73 8.83
CA SER A 105 -12.08 -7.11 9.45
C SER A 105 -12.41 -5.72 8.91
N LEU A 106 -11.64 -5.20 7.95
CA LEU A 106 -11.87 -3.87 7.39
C LEU A 106 -13.21 -3.81 6.64
N ALA A 107 -13.94 -2.72 6.84
CA ALA A 107 -15.25 -2.47 6.25
C ALA A 107 -15.24 -1.21 5.38
N LYS A 108 -16.21 -1.09 4.47
CA LYS A 108 -16.41 0.09 3.61
C LYS A 108 -16.56 1.38 4.40
N ASP A 109 -17.22 1.31 5.54
CA ASP A 109 -17.52 2.47 6.39
C ASP A 109 -16.37 2.83 7.33
N ASP A 110 -15.28 2.04 7.36
CA ASP A 110 -14.09 2.41 8.12
C ASP A 110 -13.44 3.67 7.50
N PRO A 111 -13.14 4.71 8.31
CA PRO A 111 -12.47 5.90 7.81
C PRO A 111 -11.15 5.57 7.11
N LEU A 112 -10.82 6.32 6.06
CA LEU A 112 -9.63 6.06 5.25
C LEU A 112 -8.35 5.94 6.08
N TYR A 113 -8.15 6.82 7.07
CA TYR A 113 -6.96 6.78 7.94
C TYR A 113 -6.88 5.50 8.79
N ILE A 114 -7.99 4.86 9.14
CA ILE A 114 -8.00 3.54 9.79
C ILE A 114 -7.55 2.48 8.79
N ARG A 115 -8.15 2.47 7.60
CA ARG A 115 -7.81 1.51 6.54
C ARG A 115 -6.33 1.58 6.16
N SER A 116 -5.82 2.79 5.93
CA SER A 116 -4.40 3.04 5.63
C SER A 116 -3.49 2.63 6.77
N LYS A 117 -3.82 2.97 8.03
CA LYS A 117 -2.97 2.61 9.17
C LYS A 117 -2.95 1.09 9.40
N THR A 118 -4.08 0.41 9.25
CA THR A 118 -4.14 -1.06 9.32
C THR A 118 -3.32 -1.72 8.20
N ALA A 119 -3.37 -1.18 6.98
CA ALA A 119 -2.52 -1.64 5.88
C ALA A 119 -1.02 -1.42 6.17
N GLN A 120 -0.66 -0.26 6.74
CA GLN A 120 0.73 0.01 7.15
C GLN A 120 1.22 -1.00 8.18
N LEU A 121 0.40 -1.42 9.15
CA LEU A 121 0.81 -2.46 10.11
C LEU A 121 1.24 -3.75 9.42
N TRP A 122 0.54 -4.15 8.34
CA TRP A 122 0.94 -5.32 7.54
C TRP A 122 2.34 -5.14 6.97
N VAL A 123 2.62 -3.98 6.36
CA VAL A 123 3.94 -3.66 5.78
C VAL A 123 5.02 -3.68 6.86
N GLU A 124 4.75 -3.11 8.03
CA GLU A 124 5.69 -3.12 9.15
C GLU A 124 6.01 -4.53 9.66
N VAL A 125 5.03 -5.43 9.71
CA VAL A 125 5.27 -6.85 10.02
C VAL A 125 6.07 -7.52 8.90
N ALA A 126 5.70 -7.28 7.63
CA ALA A 126 6.39 -7.86 6.47
C ALA A 126 7.88 -7.49 6.43
N LYS A 127 8.21 -6.20 6.65
CA LYS A 127 9.59 -5.72 6.74
C LYS A 127 10.44 -6.52 7.73
N ARG A 128 9.84 -7.05 8.79
CA ARG A 128 10.56 -7.70 9.89
C ARG A 128 10.72 -9.20 9.73
N CYS A 129 9.71 -9.90 9.22
CA CYS A 129 9.72 -11.37 9.19
C CYS A 129 9.36 -12.01 7.83
N TRP A 130 8.94 -11.24 6.82
CA TRP A 130 8.62 -11.83 5.51
C TRP A 130 9.88 -12.33 4.80
N GLY A 131 9.82 -13.56 4.28
CA GLY A 131 10.96 -14.24 3.67
C GLY A 131 11.90 -14.95 4.65
N SER A 132 11.56 -14.98 5.94
CA SER A 132 12.20 -15.79 6.97
C SER A 132 11.18 -16.64 7.74
N GLU A 133 10.48 -16.05 8.72
CA GLU A 133 9.48 -16.75 9.56
C GLU A 133 8.06 -16.65 8.97
N TRP A 134 7.87 -15.76 8.00
CA TRP A 134 6.62 -15.56 7.30
C TRP A 134 6.80 -15.81 5.81
N MET A 135 6.44 -17.02 5.37
CA MET A 135 6.64 -17.45 3.98
C MET A 135 5.38 -17.36 3.14
N ASP A 136 4.20 -17.52 3.74
CA ASP A 136 2.91 -17.57 3.05
C ASP A 136 2.24 -16.20 2.84
N MET A 137 2.95 -15.08 3.05
CA MET A 137 2.39 -13.73 2.90
C MET A 137 1.71 -13.50 1.54
N ASP A 138 2.31 -13.98 0.44
CA ASP A 138 1.75 -13.85 -0.92
C ASP A 138 0.40 -14.58 -1.04
N GLU A 139 0.31 -15.78 -0.47
CA GLU A 139 -0.94 -16.53 -0.41
C GLU A 139 -2.00 -15.76 0.39
N MET A 140 -1.62 -15.18 1.52
CA MET A 140 -2.55 -14.39 2.35
C MET A 140 -3.07 -13.15 1.61
N LEU A 141 -2.19 -12.43 0.90
CA LEU A 141 -2.59 -11.29 0.06
C LEU A 141 -3.53 -11.74 -1.06
N LEU A 142 -3.25 -12.87 -1.71
CA LEU A 142 -4.12 -13.38 -2.78
C LEU A 142 -5.49 -13.80 -2.24
N ARG A 143 -5.55 -14.44 -1.07
CA ARG A 143 -6.83 -14.81 -0.43
C ARG A 143 -7.68 -13.57 -0.12
N ILE A 144 -7.07 -12.50 0.38
CA ILE A 144 -7.75 -11.21 0.61
C ILE A 144 -8.19 -10.58 -0.72
N TRP A 145 -7.33 -10.62 -1.72
CA TRP A 145 -7.63 -10.11 -3.06
C TRP A 145 -8.81 -10.84 -3.71
N GLN A 146 -8.98 -12.12 -3.45
CA GLN A 146 -10.06 -12.93 -4.02
C GLN A 146 -11.40 -12.79 -3.29
N LEU A 147 -11.48 -12.01 -2.21
CA LEU A 147 -12.75 -11.71 -1.57
C LEU A 147 -13.70 -11.03 -2.58
N PRO A 148 -14.88 -11.62 -2.83
CA PRO A 148 -15.80 -11.11 -3.83
C PRO A 148 -16.33 -9.73 -3.41
N ASP A 149 -16.56 -8.87 -4.41
CA ASP A 149 -17.23 -7.56 -4.26
C ASP A 149 -16.68 -6.66 -3.15
N SER A 150 -15.37 -6.73 -2.90
CA SER A 150 -14.76 -6.00 -1.79
C SER A 150 -13.67 -5.03 -2.23
N ALA A 151 -14.10 -3.84 -2.68
CA ALA A 151 -13.19 -2.74 -3.02
C ALA A 151 -12.22 -2.39 -1.87
N VAL A 152 -12.69 -2.42 -0.61
CA VAL A 152 -11.82 -2.15 0.55
C VAL A 152 -10.65 -3.12 0.65
N HIS A 153 -10.88 -4.41 0.43
CA HIS A 153 -9.83 -5.41 0.48
C HIS A 153 -8.92 -5.36 -0.74
N LYS A 154 -9.45 -4.99 -1.93
CA LYS A 154 -8.61 -4.67 -3.10
C LYS A 154 -7.68 -3.50 -2.80
N GLU A 155 -8.23 -2.41 -2.28
CA GLU A 155 -7.47 -1.22 -1.90
C GLU A 155 -6.43 -1.50 -0.81
N LEU A 156 -6.74 -2.36 0.17
CA LEU A 156 -5.79 -2.83 1.18
C LEU A 156 -4.59 -3.53 0.54
N VAL A 157 -4.85 -4.50 -0.35
CA VAL A 157 -3.79 -5.26 -1.02
C VAL A 157 -2.95 -4.34 -1.90
N LEU A 158 -3.59 -3.44 -2.67
CA LEU A 158 -2.86 -2.45 -3.49
C LEU A 158 -1.96 -1.57 -2.63
N PHE A 159 -2.46 -1.08 -1.49
CA PHE A 159 -1.65 -0.29 -0.55
C PHE A 159 -0.43 -1.07 -0.05
N VAL A 160 -0.64 -2.32 0.41
CA VAL A 160 0.47 -3.14 0.90
C VAL A 160 1.52 -3.38 -0.19
N LEU A 161 1.10 -3.67 -1.41
CA LEU A 161 2.00 -3.90 -2.55
C LEU A 161 2.77 -2.65 -2.95
N GLU A 162 2.08 -1.50 -3.04
CA GLU A 162 2.68 -0.20 -3.34
C GLU A 162 3.73 0.16 -2.29
N THR A 163 3.34 0.21 -1.01
CA THR A 163 4.22 0.64 0.07
C THR A 163 5.39 -0.31 0.26
N LEU A 164 5.17 -1.63 0.19
CA LEU A 164 6.26 -2.60 0.29
C LEU A 164 7.24 -2.47 -0.88
N SER A 165 6.75 -2.26 -2.10
CA SER A 165 7.60 -2.00 -3.27
C SER A 165 8.43 -0.74 -3.06
N ASP A 166 7.78 0.36 -2.68
CA ASP A 166 8.44 1.66 -2.56
C ASP A 166 9.47 1.66 -1.43
N GLU A 167 9.12 1.14 -0.24
CA GLU A 167 10.05 1.06 0.88
C GLU A 167 11.25 0.14 0.60
N VAL A 168 11.06 -0.95 -0.17
CA VAL A 168 12.14 -1.90 -0.48
C VAL A 168 13.13 -1.38 -1.53
N PHE A 169 12.66 -0.63 -2.52
CA PHE A 169 13.50 -0.22 -3.66
C PHE A 169 13.86 1.27 -3.68
N ASN A 170 13.05 2.13 -3.07
CA ASN A 170 13.23 3.59 -3.07
C ASN A 170 13.34 4.20 -1.66
N GLY A 171 13.09 3.41 -0.61
CA GLY A 171 13.08 3.88 0.77
C GLY A 171 14.43 3.81 1.48
N ASP A 172 14.57 4.61 2.55
CA ASP A 172 15.76 4.68 3.42
C ASP A 172 15.52 4.00 4.79
N ASP A 173 14.58 3.04 4.88
CA ASP A 173 14.25 2.37 6.14
C ASP A 173 15.38 1.42 6.58
N ALA A 174 15.90 1.62 7.80
CA ALA A 174 17.02 0.83 8.32
C ALA A 174 16.71 -0.67 8.45
N VAL A 175 15.47 -1.05 8.76
CA VAL A 175 15.06 -2.46 8.83
C VAL A 175 15.07 -3.08 7.45
N VAL A 176 14.62 -2.33 6.44
CA VAL A 176 14.71 -2.77 5.04
C VAL A 176 16.16 -2.93 4.63
N ALA A 177 17.03 -1.95 4.90
CA ALA A 177 18.45 -2.02 4.56
C ALA A 177 19.14 -3.25 5.17
N MET A 178 18.81 -3.61 6.42
CA MET A 178 19.34 -4.82 7.08
C MET A 178 18.85 -6.13 6.44
N ARG A 179 17.70 -6.11 5.75
CA ARG A 179 17.07 -7.30 5.13
C ARG A 179 16.94 -7.18 3.61
N GLU A 180 17.66 -6.25 2.98
CA GLU A 180 17.50 -5.85 1.57
C GLU A 180 17.56 -7.07 0.64
N GLY A 181 18.54 -7.95 0.83
CA GLY A 181 18.72 -9.14 0.00
C GLY A 181 17.55 -10.12 0.06
N VAL A 182 16.85 -10.25 1.19
CA VAL A 182 15.67 -11.13 1.31
C VAL A 182 14.43 -10.44 0.77
N LEU A 183 14.21 -9.18 1.16
CA LEU A 183 13.03 -8.40 0.78
C LEU A 183 12.99 -8.08 -0.72
N SER A 184 14.09 -7.60 -1.30
CA SER A 184 14.17 -7.31 -2.75
C SER A 184 13.93 -8.57 -3.60
N ARG A 185 14.56 -9.69 -3.23
CA ARG A 185 14.33 -10.98 -3.90
C ARG A 185 12.90 -11.48 -3.72
N GLY A 186 12.31 -11.31 -2.53
CA GLY A 186 10.91 -11.62 -2.27
C GLY A 186 9.98 -10.80 -3.14
N CYS A 187 10.21 -9.48 -3.26
CA CYS A 187 9.43 -8.61 -4.13
C CYS A 187 9.54 -9.04 -5.60
N VAL A 188 10.76 -9.20 -6.12
CA VAL A 188 10.96 -9.71 -7.49
C VAL A 188 10.24 -11.04 -7.69
N GLU A 189 10.25 -11.91 -6.68
CA GLU A 189 9.56 -13.19 -6.70
C GLU A 189 8.04 -13.03 -6.79
N ILE A 190 7.37 -12.24 -5.95
CA ILE A 190 5.90 -12.18 -5.96
C ILE A 190 5.34 -11.29 -7.08
N PHE A 191 6.07 -10.26 -7.51
CA PHE A 191 5.58 -9.33 -8.53
C PHE A 191 5.74 -9.85 -9.96
N THR A 192 6.81 -10.59 -10.23
CA THR A 192 7.12 -11.06 -11.59
C THR A 192 6.34 -12.34 -11.92
N PRO A 193 5.84 -12.54 -13.15
CA PRO A 193 5.33 -13.83 -13.58
C PRO A 193 6.41 -14.93 -13.52
N ALA A 194 6.05 -16.12 -13.04
CA ALA A 194 7.01 -17.19 -12.77
C ALA A 194 7.78 -17.65 -14.02
N HIS A 195 7.13 -17.65 -15.18
CA HIS A 195 7.76 -18.02 -16.45
C HIS A 195 8.83 -17.01 -16.89
N ILE A 196 8.63 -15.72 -16.60
CA ILE A 196 9.61 -14.66 -16.89
C ILE A 196 10.81 -14.76 -15.97
N LEU A 197 10.63 -15.09 -14.68
CA LEU A 197 11.76 -15.29 -13.78
C LEU A 197 12.67 -16.44 -14.23
N LYS A 198 12.08 -17.55 -14.68
CA LYS A 198 12.84 -18.70 -15.20
C LYS A 198 13.65 -18.34 -16.44
N GLU A 199 13.09 -17.50 -17.30
CA GLU A 199 13.76 -17.07 -18.53
C GLU A 199 14.83 -16.00 -18.27
N ALA A 200 14.52 -15.00 -17.45
CA ALA A 200 15.43 -13.90 -17.14
C ALA A 200 16.61 -14.38 -16.28
N PHE A 201 16.40 -15.39 -15.44
CA PHE A 201 17.42 -15.90 -14.52
C PHE A 201 17.49 -17.44 -14.52
N PRO A 202 17.97 -18.07 -15.61
CA PRO A 202 17.96 -19.53 -15.76
C PRO A 202 18.85 -20.26 -14.75
N ASN A 203 19.90 -19.60 -14.25
CA ASN A 203 20.86 -20.16 -13.29
C ASN A 203 20.64 -19.63 -11.85
N ARG A 204 19.50 -18.99 -11.57
CA ARG A 204 19.23 -18.40 -10.26
C ARG A 204 19.01 -19.49 -9.22
N SER A 205 19.66 -19.34 -8.06
CA SER A 205 19.26 -20.08 -6.86
C SER A 205 17.82 -19.72 -6.52
N ALA A 206 16.99 -20.73 -6.20
CA ALA A 206 15.59 -20.51 -5.85
C ALA A 206 15.51 -19.38 -4.82
N GLY A 207 14.65 -18.38 -5.10
CA GLY A 207 14.36 -17.32 -4.13
C GLY A 207 13.79 -17.92 -2.83
N PRO A 208 13.59 -17.09 -1.79
CA PRO A 208 12.80 -17.56 -0.65
C PRO A 208 11.46 -18.08 -1.19
N GLU A 209 10.98 -19.22 -0.68
CA GLU A 209 9.76 -19.90 -1.16
C GLU A 209 8.51 -19.14 -0.68
N VAL A 210 8.39 -17.89 -1.14
CA VAL A 210 7.35 -16.93 -0.71
C VAL A 210 6.22 -16.76 -1.73
N ARG A 211 6.42 -17.25 -2.96
CA ARG A 211 5.47 -17.11 -4.05
C ARG A 211 4.28 -18.05 -3.89
N PHE A 212 3.11 -17.54 -4.20
CA PHE A 212 1.88 -18.29 -4.38
C PHE A 212 1.28 -18.08 -5.79
N GLY A 213 1.28 -19.15 -6.58
CA GLY A 213 0.79 -19.15 -7.96
C GLY A 213 1.79 -18.61 -8.99
N VAL A 214 1.40 -18.63 -10.28
CA VAL A 214 2.33 -18.40 -11.41
C VAL A 214 2.28 -17.00 -12.03
N GLU A 215 1.21 -16.24 -11.78
CA GLU A 215 0.89 -15.00 -12.50
C GLU A 215 1.76 -13.82 -12.06
N GLY A 216 2.05 -13.71 -10.76
CA GLY A 216 2.68 -12.54 -10.16
C GLY A 216 1.74 -11.33 -10.04
N TRP A 217 2.09 -10.39 -9.16
CA TRP A 217 1.24 -9.21 -8.90
C TRP A 217 1.23 -8.18 -10.02
N LEU A 218 2.28 -8.07 -10.83
CA LEU A 218 2.33 -7.11 -11.94
C LEU A 218 1.17 -7.35 -12.92
N GLY A 219 0.97 -8.60 -13.35
CA GLY A 219 -0.14 -8.97 -14.22
C GLY A 219 -1.50 -8.81 -13.54
N ARG A 220 -1.64 -9.27 -12.29
CA ARG A 220 -2.90 -9.16 -11.54
C ARG A 220 -3.38 -7.72 -11.37
N VAL A 221 -2.46 -6.80 -11.10
CA VAL A 221 -2.77 -5.37 -10.95
C VAL A 221 -3.11 -4.75 -12.31
N ALA A 222 -2.36 -5.08 -13.38
CA ALA A 222 -2.66 -4.60 -14.72
C ALA A 222 -4.05 -5.08 -15.21
N ASP A 223 -4.38 -6.36 -15.02
CA ASP A 223 -5.68 -6.93 -15.36
C ASP A 223 -6.81 -6.28 -14.56
N PHE A 224 -6.60 -6.07 -13.26
CA PHE A 224 -7.58 -5.43 -12.41
C PHE A 224 -7.79 -3.95 -12.74
N LEU A 225 -6.74 -3.22 -13.09
CA LEU A 225 -6.88 -1.88 -13.65
C LEU A 225 -7.74 -1.91 -14.92
N GLY A 226 -7.49 -2.85 -15.83
CA GLY A 226 -8.30 -3.05 -17.03
C GLY A 226 -9.78 -3.29 -16.72
N GLN A 227 -10.08 -4.06 -15.68
CA GLN A 227 -11.44 -4.28 -15.18
C GLN A 227 -12.06 -2.98 -14.63
N CYS A 228 -11.31 -2.21 -13.84
CA CYS A 228 -11.78 -0.94 -13.30
C CYS A 228 -12.12 0.05 -14.42
N LEU A 229 -11.25 0.17 -15.44
CA LEU A 229 -11.46 1.04 -16.60
C LEU A 229 -12.64 0.62 -17.49
N ASN A 230 -13.03 -0.66 -17.45
CA ASN A 230 -14.25 -1.14 -18.11
C ASN A 230 -15.52 -0.89 -17.28
N GLY A 231 -15.37 -0.57 -15.99
CA GLY A 231 -16.46 -0.20 -15.09
C GLY A 231 -16.84 1.27 -15.21
N ASP A 232 -17.78 1.70 -14.35
CA ASP A 232 -18.25 3.09 -14.31
C ASP A 232 -17.32 3.97 -13.46
N VAL A 233 -16.13 4.29 -13.99
CA VAL A 233 -15.15 5.17 -13.32
C VAL A 233 -15.67 6.59 -13.08
N GLN A 234 -16.72 7.02 -13.79
CA GLN A 234 -17.24 8.38 -13.67
C GLN A 234 -18.16 8.52 -12.46
N ASN A 235 -19.04 7.54 -12.23
CA ASN A 235 -20.03 7.60 -11.16
C ASN A 235 -19.65 6.75 -9.93
N ASP A 236 -18.88 5.66 -10.12
CA ASP A 236 -18.46 4.79 -9.02
C ASP A 236 -17.12 5.22 -8.43
N VAL A 237 -17.20 5.90 -7.28
CA VAL A 237 -16.04 6.37 -6.52
C VAL A 237 -15.10 5.22 -6.11
N GLN A 238 -15.63 4.02 -5.84
CA GLN A 238 -14.81 2.88 -5.43
C GLN A 238 -14.04 2.32 -6.62
N VAL A 239 -14.70 2.16 -7.77
CA VAL A 239 -14.05 1.72 -9.02
C VAL A 239 -12.96 2.72 -9.42
N ARG A 240 -13.24 4.02 -9.36
CA ARG A 240 -12.25 5.07 -9.61
C ARG A 240 -11.08 5.00 -8.62
N SER A 241 -11.35 4.85 -7.33
CA SER A 241 -10.29 4.73 -6.32
C SER A 241 -9.41 3.50 -6.54
N CYS A 242 -10.00 2.35 -6.89
CA CYS A 242 -9.28 1.14 -7.27
C CYS A 242 -8.42 1.33 -8.54
N ALA A 243 -8.92 2.03 -9.55
CA ALA A 243 -8.15 2.37 -10.75
C ALA A 243 -6.92 3.22 -10.41
N VAL A 244 -7.10 4.31 -9.65
CA VAL A 244 -6.01 5.17 -9.21
C VAL A 244 -4.98 4.39 -8.39
N LYS A 245 -5.42 3.58 -7.41
CA LYS A 245 -4.50 2.77 -6.58
C LYS A 245 -3.79 1.66 -7.35
N SER A 246 -4.39 1.14 -8.43
CA SER A 246 -3.69 0.20 -9.30
C SER A 246 -2.58 0.90 -10.08
N LEU A 247 -2.80 2.14 -10.50
CA LEU A 247 -1.79 2.96 -11.16
C LEU A 247 -0.66 3.37 -10.21
N THR A 248 -0.93 3.65 -8.93
CA THR A 248 0.13 3.94 -7.93
C THR A 248 1.01 2.72 -7.67
N VAL A 249 0.43 1.51 -7.60
CA VAL A 249 1.22 0.27 -7.59
C VAL A 249 2.05 0.16 -8.87
N LEU A 250 1.46 0.32 -10.06
CA LEU A 250 2.25 0.23 -11.30
C LEU A 250 3.40 1.25 -11.30
N HIS A 251 3.15 2.48 -10.88
CA HIS A 251 4.16 3.52 -10.72
C HIS A 251 5.32 3.08 -9.81
N SER A 252 5.03 2.48 -8.63
CA SER A 252 6.06 1.99 -7.72
C SER A 252 6.90 0.84 -8.30
N LEU A 253 6.33 0.07 -9.24
CA LEU A 253 6.99 -1.06 -9.88
C LEU A 253 7.85 -0.67 -11.09
N MET A 254 7.47 0.37 -11.84
CA MET A 254 8.11 0.70 -13.12
C MET A 254 9.64 0.91 -13.06
N PRO A 255 10.23 1.53 -12.01
CA PRO A 255 11.67 1.75 -11.95
C PRO A 255 12.50 0.44 -11.94
N TRP A 256 12.00 -0.61 -11.28
CA TRP A 256 12.78 -1.81 -10.98
C TRP A 256 12.22 -3.10 -11.62
N ALA A 257 10.95 -3.13 -12.05
CA ALA A 257 10.35 -4.31 -12.66
C ALA A 257 11.11 -4.74 -13.92
N ILE A 258 11.15 -6.06 -14.16
CA ILE A 258 11.80 -6.64 -15.35
C ILE A 258 11.05 -6.14 -16.60
N PRO A 259 11.70 -5.46 -17.56
CA PRO A 259 11.05 -4.91 -18.75
C PRO A 259 10.17 -5.94 -19.51
N LYS A 260 10.68 -7.16 -19.69
CA LYS A 260 9.92 -8.25 -20.31
C LYS A 260 8.64 -8.61 -19.55
N ALA A 261 8.66 -8.55 -18.22
CA ALA A 261 7.46 -8.77 -17.40
C ALA A 261 6.44 -7.65 -17.60
N VAL A 262 6.90 -6.39 -17.69
CA VAL A 262 6.04 -5.21 -17.99
C VAL A 262 5.35 -5.38 -19.34
N ALA A 263 6.07 -5.87 -20.35
CA ALA A 263 5.51 -6.13 -21.67
C ALA A 263 4.46 -7.25 -21.64
N VAL A 264 4.80 -8.41 -21.06
CA VAL A 264 3.91 -9.58 -21.00
C VAL A 264 2.66 -9.34 -20.15
N ALA A 265 2.77 -8.53 -19.09
CA ALA A 265 1.64 -8.11 -18.27
C ALA A 265 0.75 -7.03 -18.92
N ASN A 266 1.04 -6.61 -20.16
CA ASN A 266 0.31 -5.56 -20.88
C ASN A 266 0.19 -4.24 -20.10
N CYS A 267 1.21 -3.89 -19.31
CA CYS A 267 1.18 -2.68 -18.46
C CYS A 267 1.08 -1.39 -19.29
N VAL A 268 1.88 -1.24 -20.35
CA VAL A 268 1.87 -0.02 -21.19
C VAL A 268 0.50 0.18 -21.85
N PRO A 269 -0.09 -0.83 -22.55
CA PRO A 269 -1.44 -0.68 -23.11
C PRO A 269 -2.50 -0.27 -22.09
N VAL A 270 -2.52 -0.88 -20.89
CA VAL A 270 -3.54 -0.56 -19.88
C VAL A 270 -3.33 0.84 -19.27
N MET A 271 -2.08 1.27 -19.08
CA MET A 271 -1.77 2.64 -18.67
C MET A 271 -2.19 3.64 -19.75
N CYS A 272 -1.90 3.39 -21.03
CA CYS A 272 -2.38 4.27 -22.11
C CYS A 272 -3.91 4.38 -22.16
N ARG A 273 -4.63 3.29 -21.87
CA ARG A 273 -6.09 3.33 -21.71
C ARG A 273 -6.53 4.17 -20.51
N ALA A 274 -5.85 4.06 -19.38
CA ALA A 274 -6.09 4.91 -18.21
C ALA A 274 -5.84 6.39 -18.55
N LEU A 275 -4.75 6.71 -19.23
CA LEU A 275 -4.43 8.05 -19.70
C LEU A 275 -5.49 8.63 -20.68
N ALA A 276 -6.17 7.77 -21.44
CA ALA A 276 -7.27 8.15 -22.31
C ALA A 276 -8.63 8.30 -21.60
N THR A 277 -8.72 7.94 -20.32
CA THR A 277 -9.96 8.01 -19.55
C THR A 277 -10.21 9.46 -19.12
N PRO A 278 -11.42 10.03 -19.31
CA PRO A 278 -11.70 11.43 -19.00
C PRO A 278 -11.93 11.65 -17.49
N ASP A 279 -10.95 11.32 -16.67
CA ASP A 279 -10.90 11.59 -15.23
C ASP A 279 -9.48 12.02 -14.86
N ALA A 280 -9.35 13.26 -14.35
CA ALA A 280 -8.04 13.87 -14.12
C ALA A 280 -7.16 13.07 -13.14
N SER A 281 -7.77 12.43 -12.14
CA SER A 281 -7.02 11.63 -11.15
C SER A 281 -6.42 10.38 -11.77
N ILE A 282 -7.17 9.69 -12.64
CA ILE A 282 -6.70 8.53 -13.39
C ILE A 282 -5.64 8.95 -14.41
N GLN A 283 -5.86 10.05 -15.14
CA GLN A 283 -4.92 10.55 -16.13
C GLN A 283 -3.57 10.92 -15.52
N LYS A 284 -3.59 11.63 -14.39
CA LYS A 284 -2.37 12.00 -13.66
C LYS A 284 -1.62 10.78 -13.14
N ALA A 285 -2.30 9.86 -12.47
CA ALA A 285 -1.65 8.64 -11.94
C ALA A 285 -1.08 7.78 -13.07
N SER A 286 -1.76 7.70 -14.22
CA SER A 286 -1.25 6.99 -15.39
C SER A 286 -0.04 7.66 -16.01
N LEU A 287 -0.03 8.99 -16.08
CA LEU A 287 1.11 9.74 -16.59
C LEU A 287 2.34 9.54 -15.70
N GLU A 288 2.16 9.55 -14.37
CA GLU A 288 3.23 9.27 -13.40
C GLU A 288 3.81 7.86 -13.61
N ALA A 289 2.97 6.84 -13.74
CA ALA A 289 3.43 5.48 -13.98
C ALA A 289 4.16 5.33 -15.32
N LEU A 290 3.64 5.92 -16.41
CA LEU A 290 4.32 5.92 -17.71
C LEU A 290 5.65 6.67 -17.66
N HIS A 291 5.69 7.82 -16.98
CA HIS A 291 6.92 8.58 -16.78
C HIS A 291 7.97 7.74 -16.05
N ALA A 292 7.62 7.11 -14.91
CA ALA A 292 8.54 6.26 -14.17
C ALA A 292 9.10 5.09 -15.01
N LEU A 293 8.33 4.55 -15.96
CA LEU A 293 8.84 3.56 -16.91
C LEU A 293 9.85 4.16 -17.89
N TYR A 294 9.53 5.31 -18.49
CA TYR A 294 10.35 5.91 -19.54
C TYR A 294 11.54 6.73 -19.02
N SER A 295 11.57 7.08 -17.74
CA SER A 295 12.73 7.67 -17.06
C SER A 295 13.86 6.67 -16.81
N ARG A 296 13.68 5.38 -17.16
CA ARG A 296 14.74 4.37 -17.04
C ARG A 296 15.90 4.68 -17.98
N PRO A 297 17.15 4.49 -17.54
CA PRO A 297 18.31 5.01 -18.26
C PRO A 297 18.55 4.34 -19.61
N ASN A 298 18.20 3.06 -19.78
CA ASN A 298 18.45 2.32 -21.01
C ASN A 298 17.37 1.26 -21.25
N PHE A 299 16.95 1.12 -22.51
CA PHE A 299 16.18 -0.01 -23.03
C PHE A 299 17.04 -0.73 -24.08
N ASN A 300 17.12 -2.06 -24.01
CA ASN A 300 17.73 -2.83 -25.11
C ASN A 300 16.80 -2.85 -26.34
N GLU A 301 17.28 -3.37 -27.47
CA GLU A 301 16.52 -3.35 -28.73
C GLU A 301 15.15 -4.03 -28.63
N GLN A 302 15.07 -5.18 -27.94
CA GLN A 302 13.81 -5.91 -27.79
C GLN A 302 12.86 -5.17 -26.85
N GLU A 303 13.38 -4.65 -25.74
CA GLU A 303 12.59 -3.85 -24.79
C GLU A 303 12.08 -2.57 -25.42
N PHE A 304 12.89 -1.91 -26.25
CA PHE A 304 12.48 -0.73 -27.01
C PHE A 304 11.33 -1.08 -27.95
N LYS A 305 11.42 -2.19 -28.69
CA LYS A 305 10.34 -2.66 -29.58
C LYS A 305 9.05 -2.98 -28.81
N ASP A 306 9.17 -3.59 -27.64
CA ASP A 306 8.00 -4.07 -26.89
C ASP A 306 7.35 -2.98 -26.04
N LEU A 307 8.12 -2.01 -25.52
CA LEU A 307 7.63 -1.04 -24.54
C LEU A 307 7.61 0.41 -25.04
N VAL A 308 8.53 0.79 -25.94
CA VAL A 308 8.70 2.19 -26.38
C VAL A 308 8.11 2.41 -27.77
N ALA A 309 8.41 1.55 -28.74
CA ALA A 309 7.88 1.62 -30.10
C ALA A 309 6.35 1.74 -30.17
N PRO A 310 5.54 1.08 -29.32
CA PRO A 310 4.09 1.24 -29.32
C PRO A 310 3.62 2.68 -29.00
N MET A 311 4.43 3.50 -28.34
CA MET A 311 4.10 4.90 -28.03
C MET A 311 4.21 5.82 -29.25
N TYR A 312 4.93 5.41 -30.30
CA TYR A 312 5.09 6.19 -31.53
C TYR A 312 4.01 5.90 -32.59
N ASN A 313 3.05 5.03 -32.30
CA ASN A 313 1.93 4.81 -33.22
C ASN A 313 1.01 6.05 -33.28
N ALA A 314 0.24 6.19 -34.36
CA ALA A 314 -0.62 7.35 -34.58
C ALA A 314 -1.63 7.57 -33.44
N THR A 315 -2.20 6.49 -32.89
CA THR A 315 -3.19 6.56 -31.81
C THR A 315 -2.61 7.14 -30.53
N SER A 316 -1.43 6.67 -30.12
CA SER A 316 -0.70 7.14 -28.95
C SER A 316 -0.28 8.60 -29.11
N VAL A 317 0.28 8.96 -30.27
CA VAL A 317 0.68 10.34 -30.59
C VAL A 317 -0.53 11.29 -30.58
N ASP A 318 -1.66 10.89 -31.17
CA ASP A 318 -2.86 11.72 -31.19
C ASP A 318 -3.51 11.84 -29.80
N LEU A 319 -3.42 10.81 -28.95
CA LEU A 319 -3.81 10.89 -27.55
C LEU A 319 -2.96 11.94 -26.81
N LEU A 320 -1.64 11.84 -26.90
CA LEU A 320 -0.71 12.76 -26.25
C LEU A 320 -0.91 14.20 -26.72
N LYS A 321 -1.11 14.43 -28.02
CA LYS A 321 -1.46 15.76 -28.56
C LYS A 321 -2.75 16.33 -27.99
N ARG A 322 -3.80 15.51 -27.90
CA ARG A 322 -5.10 15.94 -27.34
C ARG A 322 -4.97 16.30 -25.86
N LEU A 323 -4.20 15.52 -25.09
CA LEU A 323 -3.97 15.78 -23.68
C LEU A 323 -3.14 17.04 -23.44
N LEU A 324 -2.12 17.27 -24.28
CA LEU A 324 -1.34 18.51 -24.25
C LEU A 324 -2.21 19.74 -24.57
N ALA A 325 -3.11 19.63 -25.55
CA ALA A 325 -4.04 20.70 -25.87
C ALA A 325 -5.06 20.93 -24.75
N TRP A 326 -5.53 19.85 -24.09
CA TRP A 326 -6.46 19.92 -22.97
C TRP A 326 -5.85 20.52 -21.71
N SER A 327 -4.56 20.29 -21.46
CA SER A 327 -3.86 20.77 -20.26
C SER A 327 -3.41 22.23 -20.34
N ALA A 328 -3.61 22.89 -21.48
CA ALA A 328 -3.37 24.32 -21.62
C ALA A 328 -4.35 25.10 -20.72
N VAL A 329 -3.80 25.88 -19.78
CA VAL A 329 -4.54 26.75 -18.86
C VAL A 329 -4.33 28.22 -19.23
N ASP A 330 -5.37 29.03 -19.01
CA ASP A 330 -5.30 30.49 -19.14
C ASP A 330 -4.70 31.08 -17.85
N VAL A 331 -3.91 32.15 -17.98
CA VAL A 331 -3.28 32.85 -16.84
C VAL A 331 -4.33 33.50 -15.94
N GLU A 332 -5.50 33.84 -16.49
CA GLU A 332 -6.59 34.51 -15.77
C GLU A 332 -7.67 33.55 -15.21
N ASP A 333 -7.63 32.26 -15.58
CA ASP A 333 -8.57 31.22 -15.11
C ASP A 333 -7.85 29.86 -15.00
N VAL A 334 -7.02 29.73 -13.96
CA VAL A 334 -6.18 28.54 -13.75
C VAL A 334 -7.00 27.40 -13.16
N ASP A 335 -7.28 26.41 -14.00
CA ASP A 335 -7.72 25.09 -13.57
C ASP A 335 -6.52 24.32 -12.99
N GLU A 336 -6.49 24.14 -11.67
CA GLU A 336 -5.38 23.52 -10.93
C GLU A 336 -5.09 22.09 -11.42
N ASP A 337 -6.12 21.30 -11.72
CA ASP A 337 -5.94 19.90 -12.16
C ASP A 337 -5.28 19.84 -13.54
N LYS A 338 -5.71 20.70 -14.47
CA LYS A 338 -5.09 20.84 -15.80
C LYS A 338 -3.66 21.35 -15.70
N TYR A 339 -3.41 22.34 -14.85
CA TYR A 339 -2.07 22.89 -14.65
C TYR A 339 -1.10 21.83 -14.11
N GLN A 340 -1.49 21.11 -13.05
CA GLN A 340 -0.66 20.05 -12.47
C GLN A 340 -0.39 18.92 -13.47
N PHE A 341 -1.40 18.54 -14.27
CA PHE A 341 -1.21 17.58 -15.35
C PHE A 341 -0.25 18.11 -16.42
N GLY A 342 -0.45 19.34 -16.90
CA GLY A 342 0.38 19.96 -17.95
C GLY A 342 1.84 20.09 -17.54
N LYS A 343 2.10 20.48 -16.30
CA LYS A 343 3.45 20.51 -15.72
C LYS A 343 4.10 19.13 -15.78
N LYS A 344 3.45 18.10 -15.21
CA LYS A 344 3.95 16.71 -15.24
C LYS A 344 4.15 16.18 -16.66
N PHE A 345 3.26 16.54 -17.58
CA PHE A 345 3.33 16.12 -18.97
C PHE A 345 4.56 16.69 -19.67
N SER A 346 4.91 17.95 -19.37
CA SER A 346 6.13 18.57 -19.87
C SER A 346 7.40 17.90 -19.33
N GLU A 347 7.41 17.51 -18.05
CA GLU A 347 8.51 16.74 -17.42
C GLU A 347 8.68 15.36 -18.06
N ALA A 348 7.57 14.71 -18.44
CA ALA A 348 7.58 13.39 -19.07
C ALA A 348 7.90 13.40 -20.57
N SER A 349 7.81 14.56 -21.22
CA SER A 349 8.07 14.73 -22.66
C SER A 349 9.47 15.31 -22.94
N ALA A 350 10.19 15.73 -21.91
CA ALA A 350 11.58 16.21 -21.97
C ALA A 350 12.55 15.02 -21.90
#